data_AF-P24613-F1
#
_entry.id   AF-P24613-F1
#
_cell.length_a   1.000
_cell.length_b   1.000
_cell.length_c   1.000
_cell.angle_alpha   90.00
_cell.angle_beta   90.00
_cell.angle_gamma   90.00
#
_symmetry.space_group_name_H-M   'P 1'
#
loop_
_entity.id
_entity.type
_entity.pdbx_description
1 polymer ?
#
loop_
_entity_poly.entity_id
_entity_poly.type
_entity_poly.pdbx_seq_one_letter_code
_entity_poly.pdbx_strand_id
1 'polypeptide(L)'
;MASATLAFSCSSLCATLKLPQNLNPLLLNVPPLSKPFSGVVSPPSLSRLSLLPVAAKRRRFQEIPEELKAEFEEFQRPPNQKPQLSDVLPDDFQAPEPGTPEYNDIINQFLPKKGPPPPREEIFAVVVIGSRQYIVIPGRWIYTQRLKGATVNDKIVLNKVLLVGTKASTYIGTPIVTNAAVHAVVEEQLLDDKVIVFKYKKKKNYRRNIGHRQPITRIKITGITGYEDYPASTLEAEVEAKEEAEAEAEAEAVPV
;
A
#
# COMPACT_ATOMS: atom_id res chain seq x y z
N MET A 1 -47.72 35.41 -14.15
CA MET A 1 -48.41 35.28 -12.86
C MET A 1 -47.54 34.40 -11.97
N ALA A 2 -46.95 35.00 -10.93
CA ALA A 2 -46.21 34.44 -9.78
C ALA A 2 -45.13 33.35 -9.98
N SER A 3 -43.87 33.76 -9.84
CA SER A 3 -42.68 32.94 -9.54
C SER A 3 -42.30 33.09 -8.05
N ALA A 4 -41.87 32.02 -7.38
CA ALA A 4 -41.16 32.10 -6.10
C ALA A 4 -40.11 30.98 -5.99
N THR A 5 -38.84 31.36 -6.16
CA THR A 5 -37.65 30.55 -5.86
C THR A 5 -36.82 31.31 -4.83
N LEU A 6 -36.63 30.71 -3.66
CA LEU A 6 -35.78 31.22 -2.58
C LEU A 6 -34.40 30.54 -2.67
N ALA A 7 -33.36 31.33 -2.95
CA ALA A 7 -31.96 30.91 -2.84
C ALA A 7 -31.28 31.74 -1.75
N PHE A 8 -30.82 31.08 -0.69
CA PHE A 8 -30.05 31.67 0.40
C PHE A 8 -28.59 31.86 -0.03
N SER A 9 -28.17 33.13 -0.14
CA SER A 9 -26.76 33.53 -0.31
C SER A 9 -26.06 33.55 1.05
N CYS A 10 -24.98 32.79 1.20
CA CYS A 10 -24.04 32.93 2.32
C CYS A 10 -22.76 33.60 1.81
N SER A 11 -22.57 34.86 2.22
CA SER A 11 -21.38 35.67 1.94
C SER A 11 -20.57 35.79 3.22
N SER A 12 -19.38 35.18 3.30
CA SER A 12 -18.31 35.71 4.14
C SER A 12 -16.94 35.16 3.74
N LEU A 13 -15.96 36.07 3.78
CA LEU A 13 -14.51 35.86 3.89
C LEU A 13 -13.72 35.65 2.58
N CYS A 14 -13.32 36.80 2.04
CA CYS A 14 -12.12 37.01 1.24
C CYS A 14 -10.84 36.63 2.02
N ALA A 15 -9.96 35.86 1.39
CA ALA A 15 -8.52 35.95 1.60
C ALA A 15 -7.78 35.39 0.37
N THR A 16 -7.42 36.28 -0.54
CA THR A 16 -6.50 36.00 -1.66
C THR A 16 -5.06 36.02 -1.16
N LEU A 17 -4.36 34.89 -1.21
CA LEU A 17 -2.89 34.85 -1.14
C LEU A 17 -2.32 34.13 -2.36
N LYS A 18 -1.60 34.95 -3.12
CA LYS A 18 -0.77 34.72 -4.30
C LYS A 18 0.20 33.54 -4.09
N LEU A 19 0.15 32.51 -4.95
CA LEU A 19 1.27 31.57 -5.13
C LEU A 19 2.32 32.18 -6.06
N PRO A 20 3.62 32.14 -5.71
CA PRO A 20 4.68 32.36 -6.68
C PRO A 20 5.06 31.05 -7.37
N GLN A 21 5.16 31.10 -8.70
CA GLN A 21 5.89 30.13 -9.51
C GLN A 21 7.39 30.33 -9.25
N ASN A 22 8.11 29.27 -8.88
CA ASN A 22 9.56 29.25 -8.99
C ASN A 22 10.08 27.83 -9.23
N LEU A 23 10.55 27.62 -10.45
CA LEU A 23 11.81 26.99 -10.83
C LEU A 23 12.18 25.64 -10.20
N ASN A 24 12.18 24.66 -11.09
CA ASN A 24 13.29 23.76 -11.44
C ASN A 24 13.08 22.26 -11.20
N PRO A 25 13.36 21.45 -12.25
CA PRO A 25 13.23 20.00 -12.26
C PRO A 25 14.58 19.32 -11.99
N LEU A 26 14.54 17.98 -11.97
CA LEU A 26 15.68 17.06 -12.04
C LEU A 26 16.58 17.03 -10.79
N LEU A 27 16.61 15.88 -10.11
CA LEU A 27 17.83 15.09 -9.97
C LEU A 27 17.53 13.82 -9.15
N LEU A 28 17.90 12.71 -9.77
CA LEU A 28 18.01 11.38 -9.18
C LEU A 28 18.89 11.45 -7.94
N ASN A 29 18.35 11.07 -6.78
CA ASN A 29 19.15 10.88 -5.57
C ASN A 29 19.42 9.39 -5.40
N VAL A 30 20.53 8.92 -5.98
CA VAL A 30 21.12 7.61 -5.73
C VAL A 30 22.15 7.81 -4.61
N PRO A 31 22.08 7.08 -3.48
CA PRO A 31 23.03 7.28 -2.39
C PRO A 31 24.41 6.72 -2.74
N PRO A 32 25.52 7.36 -2.32
CA PRO A 32 26.85 6.85 -2.54
C PRO A 32 27.15 5.66 -1.61
N LEU A 33 27.62 4.58 -2.23
CA LEU A 33 28.34 3.46 -1.63
C LEU A 33 29.48 4.00 -0.73
N SER A 34 29.45 3.73 0.57
CA SER A 34 30.64 3.93 1.42
C SER A 34 30.82 2.85 2.48
N LYS A 35 31.90 2.10 2.28
CA LYS A 35 32.77 1.35 3.21
C LYS A 35 32.21 0.10 3.91
N PRO A 36 32.83 -1.08 3.70
CA PRO A 36 32.61 -2.25 4.53
C PRO A 36 33.44 -2.10 5.83
N PHE A 37 32.82 -2.37 6.98
CA PHE A 37 33.54 -2.52 8.24
C PHE A 37 33.76 -4.00 8.55
N SER A 38 35.00 -4.28 8.89
CA SER A 38 35.62 -5.54 9.26
C SER A 38 34.81 -6.43 10.21
N GLY A 39 34.56 -7.67 9.82
CA GLY A 39 34.15 -8.77 10.69
C GLY A 39 35.05 -9.98 10.42
N VAL A 40 35.93 -10.27 11.36
CA VAL A 40 36.89 -11.38 11.37
C VAL A 40 36.12 -12.70 11.48
N VAL A 41 36.25 -13.59 10.49
CA VAL A 41 35.87 -15.01 10.63
C VAL A 41 36.99 -15.87 10.03
N SER A 42 37.48 -16.78 10.87
CA SER A 42 38.58 -17.74 10.65
C SER A 42 38.35 -18.63 9.41
N PRO A 43 39.40 -18.99 8.64
CA PRO A 43 39.28 -19.99 7.60
C PRO A 43 39.33 -21.41 8.20
N PRO A 44 38.59 -22.39 7.67
CA PRO A 44 38.92 -23.79 7.86
C PRO A 44 39.95 -24.26 6.83
N SER A 45 40.72 -25.25 7.25
CA SER A 45 41.91 -25.80 6.63
C SER A 45 41.69 -26.40 5.22
N LEU A 46 42.76 -26.28 4.44
CA LEU A 46 43.00 -26.82 3.10
C LEU A 46 42.75 -28.33 2.99
N SER A 47 41.96 -28.72 1.98
CA SER A 47 42.06 -30.04 1.37
C SER A 47 41.84 -29.95 -0.15
N ARG A 48 42.98 -30.02 -0.86
CA ARG A 48 43.21 -30.58 -2.20
C ARG A 48 42.23 -30.24 -3.34
N LEU A 49 42.60 -29.17 -4.05
CA LEU A 49 42.88 -29.13 -5.49
C LEU A 49 42.40 -30.32 -6.35
N SER A 50 41.38 -30.07 -7.18
CA SER A 50 41.40 -30.45 -8.60
C SER A 50 40.85 -29.27 -9.41
N LEU A 51 41.76 -28.57 -10.10
CA LEU A 51 41.45 -27.49 -11.01
C LEU A 51 41.06 -28.13 -12.35
N LEU A 52 39.77 -28.08 -12.69
CA LEU A 52 39.34 -28.22 -14.08
C LEU A 52 39.64 -26.91 -14.82
N PRO A 53 40.22 -26.96 -16.03
CA PRO A 53 40.47 -25.77 -16.81
C PRO A 53 39.12 -25.20 -17.25
N VAL A 54 38.70 -24.10 -16.64
CA VAL A 54 37.69 -23.24 -17.26
C VAL A 54 38.35 -22.67 -18.50
N ALA A 55 38.02 -23.23 -19.66
CA ALA A 55 38.40 -22.69 -20.94
C ALA A 55 37.97 -21.22 -20.97
N ALA A 56 38.95 -20.33 -20.84
CA ALA A 56 38.79 -18.92 -21.05
C ALA A 56 38.43 -18.73 -22.53
N LYS A 57 37.15 -18.86 -22.85
CA LYS A 57 36.59 -18.32 -24.07
C LYS A 57 36.70 -16.82 -23.90
N ARG A 58 37.86 -16.26 -24.28
CA ARG A 58 38.01 -14.84 -24.59
C ARG A 58 36.77 -14.53 -25.41
N ARG A 59 35.83 -13.80 -24.81
CA ARG A 59 34.79 -13.15 -25.59
C ARG A 59 35.62 -12.32 -26.56
N ARG A 60 35.68 -12.74 -27.83
CA ARG A 60 36.11 -11.84 -28.89
C ARG A 60 35.30 -10.60 -28.62
N PHE A 61 35.99 -9.50 -28.32
CA PHE A 61 35.36 -8.21 -28.19
C PHE A 61 34.46 -8.12 -29.41
N GLN A 62 33.15 -8.18 -29.20
CA GLN A 62 32.22 -8.02 -30.30
C GLN A 62 32.57 -6.63 -30.82
N GLU A 63 33.07 -6.59 -32.05
CA GLU A 63 33.29 -5.33 -32.72
C GLU A 63 32.00 -4.55 -32.57
N ILE A 64 32.11 -3.38 -31.94
CA ILE A 64 31.00 -2.45 -31.81
C ILE A 64 30.40 -2.36 -33.22
N PRO A 65 29.11 -2.71 -33.41
CA PRO A 65 28.49 -2.61 -34.73
C PRO A 65 28.80 -1.23 -35.28
N GLU A 66 29.17 -1.13 -36.56
CA GLU A 66 29.65 0.14 -37.14
C GLU A 66 28.65 1.28 -36.94
N GLU A 67 27.38 0.94 -36.81
CA GLU A 67 26.27 1.83 -36.43
C GLU A 67 26.49 2.53 -35.07
N LEU A 68 26.98 1.80 -34.05
CA LEU A 68 27.33 2.38 -32.74
C LEU A 68 28.66 3.15 -32.78
N LYS A 69 29.53 2.91 -33.77
CA LYS A 69 30.73 3.74 -33.96
C LYS A 69 30.36 5.11 -34.52
N ALA A 70 29.37 5.20 -35.40
CA ALA A 70 28.85 6.48 -35.90
C ALA A 70 28.23 7.32 -34.77
N GLU A 71 27.51 6.70 -33.82
CA GLU A 71 27.04 7.40 -32.61
C GLU A 71 28.21 7.85 -31.71
N PHE A 72 29.30 7.09 -31.69
CA PHE A 72 30.52 7.45 -30.96
C PHE A 72 31.35 8.54 -31.65
N GLU A 73 31.26 8.66 -32.97
CA GLU A 73 31.95 9.68 -33.78
C GLU A 73 31.43 11.09 -33.48
N GLU A 74 30.21 11.22 -32.97
CA GLU A 74 29.65 12.52 -32.61
C GLU A 74 30.16 13.08 -31.27
N PHE A 75 30.67 12.23 -30.37
CA PHE A 75 31.25 12.66 -29.10
C PHE A 75 32.58 13.42 -29.26
N GLN A 76 33.14 13.48 -30.47
CA GLN A 76 34.36 14.24 -30.80
C GLN A 76 34.09 15.69 -31.19
N ARG A 77 32.86 16.18 -31.03
CA ARG A 77 32.54 17.58 -31.32
C ARG A 77 33.35 18.54 -30.45
N PRO A 78 33.70 19.72 -30.97
CA PRO A 78 34.29 20.77 -30.17
C PRO A 78 33.41 21.00 -28.93
N PRO A 79 33.97 20.96 -27.70
CA PRO A 79 33.18 21.12 -26.48
C PRO A 79 32.50 22.49 -26.37
N ASN A 80 32.88 23.43 -27.23
CA ASN A 80 32.30 24.78 -27.32
C ASN A 80 31.21 24.91 -28.40
N GLN A 81 30.96 23.87 -29.20
CA GLN A 81 29.94 23.88 -30.23
C GLN A 81 28.57 23.57 -29.62
N LYS A 82 27.55 24.36 -29.97
CA LYS A 82 26.18 24.09 -29.55
C LYS A 82 25.66 22.85 -30.30
N PRO A 83 25.09 21.85 -29.60
CA PRO A 83 24.43 20.73 -30.27
C PRO A 83 23.20 21.22 -31.05
N GLN A 84 22.97 20.64 -32.23
CA GLN A 84 21.80 20.84 -33.08
C GLN A 84 20.82 19.67 -32.91
N LEU A 85 19.54 19.87 -33.25
CA LEU A 85 18.53 18.81 -33.14
C LEU A 85 18.78 17.65 -34.14
N SER A 86 19.29 17.99 -35.33
CA SER A 86 19.68 17.04 -36.40
C SER A 86 20.74 16.03 -35.98
N ASP A 87 21.42 16.30 -34.87
CA ASP A 87 22.48 15.46 -34.31
C ASP A 87 21.90 14.34 -33.47
N VAL A 88 20.73 14.59 -32.85
CA VAL A 88 20.08 13.64 -31.94
C VAL A 88 19.14 12.71 -32.69
N LEU A 89 18.41 13.23 -33.67
CA LEU A 89 17.43 12.48 -34.44
C LEU A 89 17.45 12.90 -35.91
N PRO A 90 17.21 11.96 -36.85
CA PRO A 90 16.94 12.29 -38.25
C PRO A 90 15.74 13.24 -38.39
N ASP A 91 15.82 14.22 -39.29
CA ASP A 91 14.75 15.20 -39.51
C ASP A 91 13.46 14.58 -40.11
N ASP A 92 13.55 13.33 -40.60
CA ASP A 92 12.48 12.55 -41.20
C ASP A 92 11.74 11.64 -40.20
N PHE A 93 11.62 12.07 -38.93
CA PHE A 93 10.83 11.33 -37.94
C PHE A 93 9.41 11.08 -38.45
N GLN A 94 9.10 9.81 -38.73
CA GLN A 94 7.77 9.39 -39.16
C GLN A 94 6.76 9.87 -38.12
N ALA A 95 5.82 10.73 -38.54
CA ALA A 95 4.90 11.40 -37.63
C ALA A 95 4.22 10.36 -36.73
N PRO A 96 4.30 10.50 -35.38
CA PRO A 96 3.67 9.54 -34.50
C PRO A 96 2.17 9.69 -34.68
N GLU A 97 1.51 8.66 -35.23
CA GLU A 97 0.07 8.64 -35.44
C GLU A 97 -0.61 8.68 -34.07
N PRO A 98 -1.18 9.82 -33.62
CA PRO A 98 -1.66 9.96 -32.24
C PRO A 98 -2.88 9.07 -31.96
N GLY A 99 -3.53 8.57 -33.01
CA GLY A 99 -4.64 7.63 -32.93
C GLY A 99 -4.21 6.16 -32.83
N THR A 100 -2.92 5.84 -32.96
CA THR A 100 -2.47 4.45 -32.84
C THR A 100 -2.46 3.98 -31.38
N PRO A 101 -2.79 2.71 -31.12
CA PRO A 101 -2.57 2.10 -29.82
C PRO A 101 -1.12 2.22 -29.35
N GLU A 102 -0.14 2.20 -30.28
CA GLU A 102 1.28 2.35 -29.98
C GLU A 102 1.59 3.65 -29.23
N TYR A 103 0.98 4.77 -29.63
CA TYR A 103 1.13 6.04 -28.91
C TYR A 103 0.58 5.94 -27.47
N ASN A 104 -0.57 5.27 -27.31
CA ASN A 104 -1.14 5.01 -25.99
C ASN A 104 -0.30 4.04 -25.16
N ASP A 105 0.38 3.07 -25.77
CA ASP A 105 1.27 2.13 -25.11
C ASP A 105 2.52 2.84 -24.57
N ILE A 106 3.10 3.75 -25.35
CA ILE A 106 4.19 4.64 -24.89
C ILE A 106 3.71 5.47 -23.70
N ILE A 107 2.49 6.03 -23.77
CA ILE A 107 1.90 6.77 -22.64
C ILE A 107 1.75 5.86 -21.41
N ASN A 108 1.17 4.67 -21.55
CA ASN A 108 0.89 3.77 -20.43
C ASN A 108 2.17 3.19 -19.81
N GLN A 109 3.25 3.09 -20.57
CA GLN A 109 4.57 2.69 -20.08
C GLN A 109 5.15 3.70 -19.07
N PHE A 110 4.98 5.00 -19.32
CA PHE A 110 5.49 6.07 -18.45
C PHE A 110 4.46 6.58 -17.43
N LEU A 111 3.18 6.51 -17.77
CA LEU A 111 2.05 7.00 -16.97
C LEU A 111 1.06 5.87 -16.66
N PRO A 112 1.42 4.93 -15.75
CA PRO A 112 0.56 3.82 -15.40
C PRO A 112 -0.74 4.31 -14.75
N LYS A 113 -1.85 3.61 -15.02
CA LYS A 113 -3.14 3.89 -14.39
C LYS A 113 -3.26 3.18 -13.04
N LYS A 114 -4.18 3.66 -12.20
CA LYS A 114 -4.55 2.95 -10.97
C LYS A 114 -5.20 1.61 -11.34
N GLY A 115 -4.53 0.52 -11.02
CA GLY A 115 -5.06 -0.83 -11.22
C GLY A 115 -6.23 -1.15 -10.29
N PRO A 116 -6.98 -2.23 -10.58
CA PRO A 116 -8.03 -2.70 -9.69
C PRO A 116 -7.45 -3.06 -8.31
N PRO A 117 -8.13 -2.73 -7.21
CA PRO A 117 -7.69 -3.17 -5.89
C PRO A 117 -7.76 -4.71 -5.80
N PRO A 118 -6.89 -5.36 -5.01
CA PRO A 118 -6.93 -6.80 -4.85
C PRO A 118 -8.30 -7.23 -4.27
N PRO A 119 -8.95 -8.26 -4.84
CA PRO A 119 -10.20 -8.76 -4.31
C PRO A 119 -9.99 -9.32 -2.90
N ARG A 120 -10.96 -9.06 -2.03
CA ARG A 120 -11.02 -9.58 -0.67
C ARG A 120 -12.46 -9.93 -0.36
N GLU A 121 -12.64 -10.90 0.52
CA GLU A 121 -13.95 -11.31 1.00
C GLU A 121 -14.67 -10.11 1.66
N GLU A 122 -15.95 -9.92 1.35
CA GLU A 122 -16.81 -8.85 1.89
C GLU A 122 -17.26 -9.20 3.32
N ILE A 123 -16.29 -9.33 4.23
CA ILE A 123 -16.48 -9.75 5.61
C ILE A 123 -15.58 -8.94 6.56
N PHE A 124 -16.09 -8.64 7.74
CA PHE A 124 -15.35 -8.01 8.83
C PHE A 124 -15.69 -8.69 10.16
N ALA A 125 -14.80 -8.57 11.13
CA ALA A 125 -15.09 -9.02 12.49
C ALA A 125 -14.46 -8.10 13.53
N VAL A 126 -14.93 -8.23 14.78
CA VAL A 126 -14.35 -7.57 15.95
C VAL A 126 -13.75 -8.63 16.86
N VAL A 127 -12.43 -8.55 17.08
CA VAL A 127 -11.69 -9.50 17.92
C VAL A 127 -11.14 -8.82 19.17
N VAL A 128 -11.07 -9.57 20.26
CA VAL A 128 -10.41 -9.13 21.50
C VAL A 128 -9.00 -9.70 21.56
N ILE A 129 -8.00 -8.83 21.59
CA ILE A 129 -6.59 -9.21 21.77
C ILE A 129 -6.06 -8.51 23.03
N GLY A 130 -5.68 -9.32 24.02
CA GLY A 130 -5.39 -8.81 25.36
C GLY A 130 -6.66 -8.24 26.02
N SER A 131 -6.66 -6.92 26.24
CA SER A 131 -7.80 -6.18 26.82
C SER A 131 -8.39 -5.14 25.86
N ARG A 132 -8.02 -5.19 24.57
CA ARG A 132 -8.45 -4.22 23.55
C ARG A 132 -9.15 -4.94 22.41
N GLN A 133 -10.07 -4.24 21.77
CA GLN A 133 -10.79 -4.72 20.61
C GLN A 133 -10.18 -4.18 19.31
N TYR A 134 -10.22 -4.98 18.25
CA TYR A 134 -9.74 -4.61 16.93
C TYR A 134 -10.75 -5.00 15.87
N ILE A 135 -10.94 -4.11 14.89
CA ILE A 135 -11.64 -4.43 13.65
C ILE A 135 -10.67 -5.18 12.75
N VAL A 136 -11.07 -6.37 12.32
CA VAL A 136 -10.30 -7.23 11.41
C VAL A 136 -11.03 -7.36 10.08
N ILE A 137 -10.24 -7.33 9.01
CA ILE A 137 -10.67 -7.55 7.63
C ILE A 137 -9.65 -8.52 7.02
N PRO A 138 -10.06 -9.54 6.27
CA PRO A 138 -9.12 -10.45 5.59
C PRO A 138 -8.08 -9.70 4.75
N GLY A 139 -6.84 -10.13 4.83
CA GLY A 139 -5.70 -9.53 4.14
C GLY A 139 -5.11 -8.27 4.79
N ARG A 140 -5.77 -7.68 5.80
CA ARG A 140 -5.24 -6.54 6.55
C ARG A 140 -4.21 -6.98 7.59
N TRP A 141 -3.17 -6.18 7.79
CA TRP A 141 -2.27 -6.30 8.94
C TRP A 141 -2.70 -5.36 10.07
N ILE A 142 -2.51 -5.80 11.31
CA ILE A 142 -2.80 -5.04 12.52
C ILE A 142 -1.64 -5.12 13.52
N TYR A 143 -1.41 -4.02 14.25
CA TYR A 143 -0.50 -4.02 15.39
C TYR A 143 -1.26 -4.36 16.67
N THR A 144 -0.69 -5.28 17.45
CA THR A 144 -1.28 -5.73 18.70
C THR A 144 -0.27 -5.68 19.82
N GLN A 145 -0.76 -5.82 21.06
CA GLN A 145 0.11 -6.09 22.20
C GLN A 145 0.98 -7.33 21.94
N ARG A 146 2.19 -7.36 22.51
CA ARG A 146 3.09 -8.53 22.41
C ARG A 146 2.37 -9.83 22.77
N LEU A 147 2.34 -10.77 21.82
CA LEU A 147 1.94 -12.15 22.07
C LEU A 147 3.14 -12.91 22.63
N LYS A 148 3.05 -13.36 23.88
CA LYS A 148 4.12 -14.13 24.52
C LYS A 148 4.18 -15.53 23.89
N GLY A 149 5.35 -15.96 23.44
CA GLY A 149 5.58 -17.31 22.92
C GLY A 149 5.26 -17.52 21.44
N ALA A 150 4.66 -16.54 20.74
CA ALA A 150 4.48 -16.62 19.30
C ALA A 150 5.83 -16.51 18.58
N THR A 151 6.07 -17.34 17.56
CA THR A 151 7.25 -17.23 16.68
C THR A 151 6.91 -16.41 15.43
N VAL A 152 7.93 -15.99 14.69
CA VAL A 152 7.74 -15.30 13.41
C VAL A 152 7.23 -16.29 12.38
N ASN A 153 6.24 -15.89 11.57
CA ASN A 153 5.49 -16.70 10.60
C ASN A 153 4.59 -17.80 11.21
N ASP A 154 4.34 -17.74 12.52
CA ASP A 154 3.43 -18.69 13.17
C ASP A 154 1.97 -18.45 12.77
N LYS A 155 1.19 -19.52 12.67
CA LYS A 155 -0.25 -19.47 12.38
C LYS A 155 -1.02 -19.45 13.70
N ILE A 156 -1.72 -18.36 13.95
CA ILE A 156 -2.48 -18.14 15.18
C ILE A 156 -3.97 -18.07 14.86
N VAL A 157 -4.77 -18.72 15.70
CA VAL A 157 -6.23 -18.63 15.65
C VAL A 157 -6.72 -17.75 16.81
N LEU A 158 -7.48 -16.69 16.48
CA LEU A 158 -8.09 -15.80 17.45
C LEU A 158 -9.55 -16.21 17.65
N ASN A 159 -9.83 -16.91 18.75
CA ASN A 159 -11.15 -17.48 19.06
C ASN A 159 -12.10 -16.47 19.74
N LYS A 160 -11.58 -15.34 20.24
CA LYS A 160 -12.38 -14.32 20.93
C LYS A 160 -12.96 -13.31 19.95
N VAL A 161 -14.01 -13.74 19.25
CA VAL A 161 -14.73 -12.94 18.25
C VAL A 161 -16.05 -12.47 18.85
N LEU A 162 -16.29 -11.16 18.84
CA LEU A 162 -17.49 -10.55 19.43
C LEU A 162 -18.59 -10.30 18.40
N LEU A 163 -18.20 -10.01 17.17
CA LEU A 163 -19.09 -9.66 16.09
C LEU A 163 -18.45 -10.09 14.77
N VAL A 164 -19.25 -10.63 13.86
CA VAL A 164 -18.87 -10.90 12.47
C VAL A 164 -19.91 -10.25 11.58
N GLY A 165 -19.51 -9.44 10.61
CA GLY A 165 -20.41 -8.83 9.66
C GLY A 165 -20.03 -9.20 8.24
N THR A 166 -21.02 -9.65 7.48
CA THR A 166 -20.95 -9.78 6.03
C THR A 166 -21.67 -8.59 5.39
N LYS A 167 -21.73 -8.54 4.06
CA LYS A 167 -22.50 -7.51 3.35
C LYS A 167 -24.01 -7.61 3.61
N ALA A 168 -24.54 -8.81 3.81
CA ALA A 168 -25.98 -9.06 3.96
C ALA A 168 -26.41 -9.16 5.43
N SER A 169 -25.64 -9.90 6.23
CA SER A 169 -25.99 -10.26 7.61
C SER A 169 -24.90 -9.87 8.61
N THR A 170 -25.29 -9.56 9.84
CA THR A 170 -24.36 -9.35 10.95
C THR A 170 -24.66 -10.33 12.07
N TYR A 171 -23.64 -11.04 12.52
CA TYR A 171 -23.66 -11.99 13.62
C TYR A 171 -23.18 -11.27 14.89
N ILE A 172 -24.10 -11.07 15.84
CA ILE A 172 -23.82 -10.37 17.11
C ILE A 172 -23.57 -11.43 18.19
N GLY A 173 -22.40 -11.40 18.82
CA GLY A 173 -22.00 -12.37 19.83
C GLY A 173 -22.64 -12.12 21.21
N THR A 174 -22.95 -13.19 21.92
CA THR A 174 -23.56 -13.18 23.25
C THR A 174 -22.81 -14.10 24.23
N PRO A 175 -21.65 -13.71 24.79
CA PRO A 175 -20.81 -12.53 24.54
C PRO A 175 -19.80 -12.72 23.39
N ILE A 176 -19.67 -13.93 22.86
CA ILE A 176 -18.83 -14.28 21.70
C ILE A 176 -19.72 -14.95 20.65
N VAL A 177 -19.32 -14.89 19.38
CA VAL A 177 -19.95 -15.69 18.32
C VAL A 177 -19.51 -17.15 18.50
N THR A 178 -20.45 -18.07 18.59
CA THR A 178 -20.15 -19.50 18.77
C THR A 178 -19.33 -20.01 17.60
N ASN A 179 -18.33 -20.86 17.88
CA ASN A 179 -17.46 -21.51 16.89
C ASN A 179 -16.61 -20.60 15.98
N ALA A 180 -16.71 -19.27 16.13
CA ALA A 180 -16.02 -18.33 15.27
C ALA A 180 -14.50 -18.34 15.52
N ALA A 181 -13.74 -18.41 14.43
CA ALA A 181 -12.30 -18.42 14.41
C ALA A 181 -11.77 -17.41 13.39
N VAL A 182 -10.91 -16.49 13.84
CA VAL A 182 -10.15 -15.61 12.94
C VAL A 182 -8.74 -16.17 12.79
N HIS A 183 -8.43 -16.62 11.58
CA HIS A 183 -7.11 -17.14 11.22
C HIS A 183 -6.16 -15.99 10.91
N ALA A 184 -4.99 -16.01 11.51
CA ALA A 184 -4.00 -14.96 11.37
C ALA A 184 -2.58 -15.51 11.35
N VAL A 185 -1.64 -14.75 10.79
CA VAL A 185 -0.22 -15.08 10.72
C VAL A 185 0.58 -13.98 11.39
N VAL A 186 1.50 -14.35 12.27
CA VAL A 186 2.44 -13.39 12.87
C VAL A 186 3.51 -13.04 11.85
N GLU A 187 3.53 -11.79 11.38
CA GLU A 187 4.55 -11.34 10.43
C GLU A 187 5.87 -11.05 11.14
N GLU A 188 5.82 -10.29 12.23
CA GLU A 188 7.03 -9.84 12.93
C GLU A 188 6.73 -9.41 14.38
N GLN A 189 7.76 -9.49 15.22
CA GLN A 189 7.75 -8.92 16.56
C GLN A 189 8.69 -7.73 16.61
N LEU A 190 8.12 -6.55 16.87
CA LEU A 190 8.85 -5.29 16.82
C LEU A 190 8.70 -4.51 18.12
N LEU A 191 9.51 -3.46 18.21
CA LEU A 191 9.42 -2.45 19.25
C LEU A 191 8.82 -1.22 18.61
N ASP A 192 7.72 -0.73 19.18
CA ASP A 192 7.02 0.47 18.75
C ASP A 192 7.95 1.70 18.80
N ASP A 193 7.49 2.80 18.21
CA ASP A 193 8.19 4.07 18.23
C ASP A 193 8.51 4.54 19.66
N LYS A 194 9.60 5.29 19.80
CA LYS A 194 10.05 5.75 21.12
C LYS A 194 9.07 6.78 21.68
N VAL A 195 8.34 6.39 22.72
CA VAL A 195 7.56 7.32 23.53
C VAL A 195 8.50 7.91 24.59
N ILE A 196 8.69 9.23 24.55
CA ILE A 196 9.51 9.94 25.52
C ILE A 196 8.68 10.28 26.76
N VAL A 197 8.98 9.65 27.89
CA VAL A 197 8.39 9.95 29.19
C VAL A 197 9.25 11.00 29.88
N PHE A 198 8.99 12.26 29.55
CA PHE A 198 9.66 13.40 30.18
C PHE A 198 8.90 13.86 31.44
N LYS A 199 9.56 13.84 32.60
CA LYS A 199 9.00 14.32 33.88
C LYS A 199 9.74 15.57 34.32
N TYR A 200 8.99 16.63 34.66
CA TYR A 200 9.54 17.89 35.15
C TYR A 200 8.75 18.41 36.36
N LYS A 201 9.45 18.96 37.36
CA LYS A 201 8.83 19.75 38.44
C LYS A 201 9.43 21.16 38.46
N LYS A 202 8.56 22.17 38.37
CA LYS A 202 8.94 23.60 38.43
C LYS A 202 9.70 23.92 39.72
N LYS A 203 10.77 24.71 39.64
CA LYS A 203 11.57 25.21 40.79
C LYS A 203 12.16 24.14 41.73
N LYS A 204 12.16 22.86 41.34
CA LYS A 204 12.71 21.75 42.16
C LYS A 204 13.95 21.09 41.55
N ASN A 205 14.51 21.67 40.49
CA ASN A 205 15.59 21.08 39.68
C ASN A 205 15.35 19.58 39.33
N TYR A 206 14.09 19.18 39.17
CA TYR A 206 13.71 17.81 38.87
C TYR A 206 13.32 17.73 37.41
N ARG A 207 14.18 17.09 36.61
CA ARG A 207 13.98 16.74 35.20
C ARG A 207 14.40 15.30 35.00
N ARG A 208 13.57 14.48 34.38
CA ARG A 208 13.87 13.09 34.00
C ARG A 208 13.41 12.87 32.57
N ASN A 209 14.28 12.30 31.76
CA ASN A 209 14.00 11.94 30.38
C ASN A 209 14.22 10.43 30.23
N ILE A 210 13.14 9.67 30.07
CA ILE A 210 13.18 8.21 29.95
C ILE A 210 12.44 7.83 28.67
N GLY A 211 13.03 6.97 27.85
CA GLY A 211 12.34 6.40 26.69
C GLY A 211 11.59 5.13 27.07
N HIS A 212 10.42 4.93 26.48
CA HIS A 212 9.70 3.65 26.47
C HIS A 212 9.55 3.16 25.04
N ARG A 213 9.80 1.87 24.82
CA ARG A 213 9.61 1.19 23.53
C ARG A 213 8.69 0.01 23.78
N GLN A 214 7.43 0.13 23.38
CA GLN A 214 6.45 -0.91 23.68
C GLN A 214 6.71 -2.13 22.79
N PRO A 215 6.84 -3.35 23.36
CA PRO A 215 6.89 -4.55 22.56
C PRO A 215 5.51 -4.81 21.94
N ILE A 216 5.46 -4.84 20.61
CA ILE A 216 4.25 -5.08 19.83
C ILE A 216 4.46 -6.24 18.85
N THR A 217 3.36 -6.78 18.34
CA THR A 217 3.36 -7.85 17.34
C THR A 217 2.57 -7.36 16.14
N ARG A 218 3.09 -7.59 14.94
CA ARG A 218 2.36 -7.35 13.70
C ARG A 218 1.76 -8.66 13.23
N ILE A 219 0.45 -8.67 13.01
CA ILE A 219 -0.31 -9.85 12.64
C ILE A 219 -1.07 -9.56 11.35
N LYS A 220 -0.99 -10.46 10.37
CA LYS A 220 -1.77 -10.42 9.14
C LYS A 220 -2.98 -11.35 9.27
N ILE A 221 -4.16 -10.84 8.95
CA ILE A 221 -5.39 -11.62 8.97
C ILE A 221 -5.50 -12.43 7.67
N THR A 222 -5.73 -13.73 7.76
CA THR A 222 -5.88 -14.63 6.62
C THR A 222 -7.35 -14.74 6.22
N GLY A 223 -8.23 -15.03 7.18
CA GLY A 223 -9.65 -15.28 6.94
C GLY A 223 -10.45 -15.46 8.22
N ILE A 224 -11.77 -15.47 8.10
CA ILE A 224 -12.73 -15.61 9.19
C ILE A 224 -13.61 -16.82 8.87
N THR A 225 -13.78 -17.75 9.80
CA THR A 225 -14.52 -19.01 9.59
C THR A 225 -15.39 -19.37 10.79
N GLY A 226 -16.45 -20.15 10.60
CA GLY A 226 -17.23 -20.77 11.68
C GLY A 226 -18.18 -19.81 12.39
N TYR A 227 -18.78 -18.87 11.66
CA TYR A 227 -19.65 -17.82 12.20
C TYR A 227 -21.13 -18.03 11.89
N GLU A 228 -21.51 -19.14 11.26
CA GLU A 228 -22.78 -19.30 10.56
C GLU A 228 -23.99 -19.57 11.47
N ASP A 229 -23.79 -19.84 12.76
CA ASP A 229 -24.82 -20.41 13.65
C ASP A 229 -26.05 -19.51 13.90
N TYR A 230 -25.90 -18.17 13.94
CA TYR A 230 -27.00 -17.25 14.30
C TYR A 230 -26.92 -15.88 13.59
N PRO A 231 -27.49 -15.71 12.38
CA PRO A 231 -27.53 -14.40 11.73
C PRO A 231 -28.53 -13.48 12.44
N ALA A 232 -28.13 -12.24 12.75
CA ALA A 232 -29.04 -11.16 13.04
C ALA A 232 -29.18 -10.31 11.77
N SER A 233 -30.10 -10.67 10.88
CA SER A 233 -30.47 -9.83 9.73
C SER A 233 -31.62 -8.90 10.14
N THR A 234 -31.40 -7.59 10.03
CA THR A 234 -32.49 -6.58 10.03
C THR A 234 -32.76 -6.10 8.61
N LEU A 235 -31.78 -6.27 7.71
CA LEU A 235 -31.84 -5.73 6.36
C LEU A 235 -32.77 -6.52 5.43
N GLU A 236 -32.88 -7.83 5.62
CA GLU A 236 -33.80 -8.67 4.82
C GLU A 236 -35.27 -8.31 5.13
N ALA A 237 -35.59 -8.05 6.41
CA ALA A 237 -36.94 -7.63 6.82
C ALA A 237 -37.34 -6.23 6.31
N GLU A 238 -36.39 -5.30 6.16
CA GLU A 238 -36.68 -3.96 5.63
C GLU A 238 -36.77 -3.92 4.10
N VAL A 239 -36.13 -4.86 3.39
CA VAL A 239 -36.23 -4.97 1.93
C VAL A 239 -37.54 -5.66 1.55
N GLU A 240 -37.92 -6.74 2.24
CA GLU A 240 -39.22 -7.42 2.03
C GLU A 240 -40.39 -6.49 2.37
N ALA A 241 -40.31 -5.72 3.47
CA ALA A 241 -41.36 -4.77 3.84
C ALA A 241 -41.49 -3.56 2.88
N LYS A 242 -40.45 -3.25 2.10
CA LYS A 242 -40.51 -2.20 1.06
C LYS A 242 -41.02 -2.73 -0.28
N GLU A 243 -40.64 -3.95 -0.66
CA GLU A 243 -41.21 -4.60 -1.84
C GLU A 243 -42.71 -4.89 -1.67
N GLU A 244 -43.14 -5.29 -0.47
CA GLU A 244 -44.58 -5.47 -0.17
C GLU A 244 -45.36 -4.14 -0.19
N ALA A 245 -44.76 -3.05 0.32
CA ALA A 245 -45.40 -1.73 0.30
C ALA A 245 -45.45 -1.09 -1.11
N GLU A 246 -44.45 -1.35 -1.97
CA GLU A 246 -44.46 -0.91 -3.37
C GLU A 246 -45.43 -1.77 -4.23
N ALA A 247 -45.56 -3.07 -3.94
CA ALA A 247 -46.53 -3.95 -4.61
C ALA A 247 -47.99 -3.59 -4.26
N GLU A 248 -48.28 -3.19 -3.01
CA GLU A 248 -49.61 -2.72 -2.61
C GLU A 248 -49.93 -1.32 -3.20
N ALA A 249 -48.92 -0.45 -3.37
CA ALA A 249 -49.10 0.86 -3.99
C ALA A 249 -49.35 0.80 -5.51
N GLU A 250 -48.75 -0.17 -6.22
CA GLU A 250 -49.02 -0.38 -7.66
C GLU A 250 -50.35 -1.09 -7.92
N ALA A 251 -50.86 -1.90 -6.98
CA ALA A 251 -52.17 -2.56 -7.10
C ALA A 251 -53.36 -1.60 -6.93
N GLU A 252 -53.23 -0.51 -6.16
CA GLU A 252 -54.27 0.51 -6.02
C GLU A 252 -54.24 1.60 -7.12
N ALA A 253 -53.20 1.64 -7.95
CA ALA A 253 -52.99 2.69 -8.96
C ALA A 253 -53.62 2.41 -10.34
N VAL A 254 -54.50 1.41 -10.47
CA VAL A 254 -55.24 1.12 -11.71
C VAL A 254 -56.66 1.69 -11.64
N PRO A 255 -56.92 2.92 -12.13
CA PRO A 255 -58.29 3.37 -12.40
C PRO A 255 -58.79 2.76 -13.72
N VAL A 256 -59.98 2.16 -13.67
CA VAL A 256 -60.82 1.76 -14.82
C VAL A 256 -61.16 2.96 -15.70
#